data_AF-A0A3D9B264-F1
#
_entry.id   AF-A0A3D9B264-F1
#
_cell.length_a   1.000
_cell.length_b   1.000
_cell.length_c   1.000
_cell.angle_alpha   90.00
_cell.angle_beta   90.00
_cell.angle_gamma   90.00
#
_symmetry.space_group_name_H-M   'P 1'
#
loop_
_entity.id
_entity.type
_entity.pdbx_description
1 polymer ?
#
loop_
_entity_poly.entity_id
_entity_poly.type
_entity_poly.pdbx_seq_one_letter_code
_entity_poly.pdbx_strand_id
1 'polypeptide(L)'
;MIPFSGFSQWTPTNLGARKVKESQEKLEFAALYVLNADQLRQSLKNAPLRFSSEKGTFISLPTASGRLEHFQVWESSNMAPQLQAKYPDIRSYVGTGVEDPTAYLKFSISPVGFSSMITRSGISEFIEPYTEDRTVYAVFDSNARRGQDKVPFEKSNLNEPQEKPVKKKRRCR
;
A
#
# COMPACT_ATOMS: atom_id res chain seq x y z
N MET A 1 14.16 -28.84 0.87
CA MET A 1 13.09 -28.70 -0.14
C MET A 1 11.86 -28.26 0.63
N ILE A 2 11.54 -26.96 0.64
CA ILE A 2 10.37 -26.45 1.38
C ILE A 2 9.15 -26.68 0.49
N PRO A 3 8.13 -27.44 0.92
CA PRO A 3 6.93 -27.61 0.14
C PRO A 3 6.19 -26.25 0.11
N PHE A 4 5.96 -25.74 -1.09
CA PHE A 4 5.05 -24.63 -1.34
C PHE A 4 3.61 -25.12 -1.11
N SER A 5 3.21 -25.25 0.16
CA SER A 5 1.81 -25.52 0.52
C SER A 5 1.01 -24.21 0.46
N GLY A 6 0.68 -23.79 -0.76
CA GLY A 6 -0.70 -23.72 -1.24
C GLY A 6 -1.73 -22.76 -0.63
N PHE A 7 -1.38 -21.82 0.27
CA PHE A 7 -2.35 -20.82 0.71
C PHE A 7 -1.84 -19.40 0.43
N SER A 8 -2.40 -18.79 -0.63
CA SER A 8 -2.33 -17.35 -0.84
C SER A 8 -2.81 -16.63 0.42
N GLN A 9 -2.08 -15.61 0.86
CA GLN A 9 -2.46 -14.77 2.00
C GLN A 9 -3.67 -13.88 1.67
N TRP A 10 -4.13 -13.92 0.42
CA TRP A 10 -5.23 -13.13 -0.11
C TRP A 10 -6.47 -13.97 -0.30
N THR A 11 -7.58 -13.53 0.29
CA THR A 11 -8.90 -14.14 0.10
C THR A 11 -9.81 -13.16 -0.65
N PRO A 12 -10.38 -13.53 -1.82
CA PRO A 12 -11.35 -12.71 -2.51
C PRO A 12 -12.53 -12.36 -1.60
N THR A 13 -13.03 -11.12 -1.68
CA THR A 13 -14.16 -10.67 -0.88
C THR A 13 -15.05 -9.72 -1.68
N ASN A 14 -16.20 -9.38 -1.11
CA ASN A 14 -16.99 -8.20 -1.49
C ASN A 14 -16.93 -7.14 -0.36
N LEU A 15 -17.51 -5.97 -0.62
CA LEU A 15 -17.52 -4.84 0.32
C LEU A 15 -18.32 -5.14 1.59
N GLY A 16 -19.46 -5.84 1.47
CA GLY A 16 -20.41 -6.04 2.57
C GLY A 16 -20.95 -4.71 3.10
N ALA A 17 -21.10 -4.60 4.43
CA ALA A 17 -21.58 -3.40 5.11
C ALA A 17 -20.47 -2.37 5.44
N ARG A 18 -19.25 -2.54 4.91
CA ARG A 18 -18.10 -1.69 5.24
C ARG A 18 -18.16 -0.37 4.48
N LYS A 19 -17.71 0.70 5.13
CA LYS A 19 -17.64 2.03 4.51
C LYS A 19 -16.36 2.18 3.69
N VAL A 20 -16.51 2.66 2.45
CA VAL A 20 -15.41 2.98 1.54
C VAL A 20 -14.77 4.29 1.97
N LYS A 21 -13.45 4.41 1.80
CA LYS A 21 -12.76 5.70 2.01
C LYS A 21 -13.26 6.70 0.99
N GLU A 22 -13.49 7.95 1.42
CA GLU A 22 -13.91 9.05 0.54
C GLU A 22 -13.01 9.17 -0.71
N SER A 23 -11.69 9.06 -0.53
CA SER A 23 -10.71 9.12 -1.63
C SER A 23 -10.78 7.96 -2.63
N GLN A 24 -11.53 6.91 -2.31
CA GLN A 24 -11.67 5.68 -3.11
C GLN A 24 -13.11 5.46 -3.60
N GLU A 25 -14.06 6.36 -3.31
CA GLU A 25 -15.48 6.18 -3.70
C GLU A 25 -15.68 6.08 -5.22
N LYS A 26 -14.91 6.85 -5.99
CA LYS A 26 -14.94 6.85 -7.46
C LYS A 26 -13.91 5.90 -8.08
N LEU A 27 -13.26 5.05 -7.29
CA LEU A 27 -12.23 4.14 -7.80
C LEU A 27 -12.88 2.99 -8.58
N GLU A 28 -12.49 2.82 -9.84
CA GLU A 28 -12.72 1.58 -10.57
C GLU A 28 -11.67 0.54 -10.18
N PHE A 29 -12.09 -0.63 -9.72
CA PHE A 29 -11.19 -1.70 -9.28
C PHE A 29 -11.50 -3.01 -9.99
N ALA A 30 -10.48 -3.84 -10.17
CA ALA A 30 -10.61 -5.17 -10.76
C ALA A 30 -11.20 -6.17 -9.76
N ALA A 31 -10.74 -6.13 -8.50
CA ALA A 31 -11.19 -7.05 -7.46
C ALA A 31 -10.91 -6.52 -6.04
N LEU A 32 -11.62 -7.10 -5.06
CA LEU A 32 -11.44 -6.83 -3.63
C LEU A 32 -10.93 -8.07 -2.90
N TYR A 33 -10.02 -7.85 -1.94
CA TYR A 33 -9.43 -8.92 -1.14
C TYR A 33 -9.35 -8.56 0.34
N VAL A 34 -9.36 -9.59 1.20
CA VAL A 34 -8.85 -9.53 2.58
C VAL A 34 -7.46 -10.14 2.60
N LEU A 35 -6.55 -9.52 3.35
CA LEU A 35 -5.18 -9.97 3.54
C LEU A 35 -5.01 -10.57 4.94
N ASN A 36 -4.49 -11.80 5.02
CA ASN A 36 -3.89 -12.32 6.25
C ASN A 36 -2.51 -11.68 6.46
N ALA A 37 -2.50 -10.50 7.07
CA ALA A 37 -1.29 -9.70 7.25
C ALA A 37 -0.25 -10.39 8.14
N ASP A 38 -0.69 -11.17 9.13
CA ASP A 38 0.21 -11.87 10.05
C ASP A 38 0.95 -13.01 9.34
N GLN A 39 0.23 -13.78 8.51
CA GLN A 39 0.86 -14.81 7.68
C GLN A 39 1.86 -14.19 6.68
N LEU A 40 1.52 -13.05 6.07
CA LEU A 40 2.44 -12.34 5.19
C LEU A 40 3.69 -11.85 5.94
N ARG A 41 3.53 -11.23 7.12
CA ARG A 41 4.65 -10.80 7.97
C ARG A 41 5.53 -11.97 8.39
N GLN A 42 4.94 -13.09 8.76
CA GLN A 42 5.69 -14.29 9.13
C GLN A 42 6.52 -14.83 7.95
N SER A 43 5.94 -14.80 6.74
CA SER A 43 6.63 -15.19 5.51
C SER A 43 7.84 -14.30 5.22
N LEU A 44 7.72 -13.00 5.51
CA LEU A 44 8.73 -11.98 5.24
C LEU A 44 9.76 -11.78 6.37
N LYS A 45 9.59 -12.42 7.53
CA LYS A 45 10.43 -12.22 8.71
C LYS A 45 11.93 -12.40 8.44
N ASN A 46 12.27 -13.30 7.51
CA ASN A 46 13.64 -13.63 7.14
C ASN A 46 13.96 -13.20 5.69
N ALA A 47 13.22 -12.23 5.15
CA ALA A 47 13.50 -11.71 3.82
C ALA A 47 14.90 -11.06 3.82
N PRO A 48 15.79 -11.46 2.91
CA PRO A 48 17.13 -10.89 2.87
C PRO A 48 17.10 -9.43 2.42
N LEU A 49 18.14 -8.68 2.76
CA LEU A 49 18.28 -7.28 2.33
C LEU A 49 18.45 -7.22 0.81
N ARG A 50 17.90 -6.17 0.19
CA ARG A 50 17.94 -5.93 -1.26
C ARG A 50 19.35 -6.01 -1.88
N PHE A 51 20.36 -5.57 -1.15
CA PHE A 51 21.75 -5.53 -1.62
C PHE A 51 22.60 -6.70 -1.09
N SER A 52 21.97 -7.70 -0.48
CA SER A 52 22.64 -8.95 -0.12
C SER A 52 22.80 -9.85 -1.35
N SER A 53 23.68 -10.84 -1.24
CA SER A 53 23.84 -11.91 -2.25
C SER A 53 22.85 -13.05 -2.07
N GLU A 54 21.90 -12.93 -1.14
CA GLU A 54 20.96 -14.00 -0.80
C GLU A 54 19.76 -14.02 -1.74
N LYS A 55 19.21 -15.22 -1.96
CA LYS A 55 17.98 -15.41 -2.73
C LYS A 55 16.80 -14.81 -1.97
N GLY A 56 16.03 -13.95 -2.64
CA GLY A 56 14.84 -13.34 -2.06
C GLY A 56 13.77 -14.36 -1.67
N THR A 57 12.88 -13.94 -0.79
CA THR A 57 11.70 -14.69 -0.34
C THR A 57 10.63 -14.66 -1.40
N PHE A 58 9.86 -15.73 -1.55
CA PHE A 58 8.76 -15.77 -2.51
C PHE A 58 7.42 -15.44 -1.84
N ILE A 59 6.63 -14.59 -2.50
CA ILE A 59 5.25 -14.25 -2.09
C ILE A 59 4.33 -14.25 -3.31
N SER A 60 3.02 -14.31 -3.07
CA SER A 60 2.00 -14.20 -4.12
C SER A 60 1.13 -12.96 -3.92
N LEU A 61 0.90 -12.17 -4.97
CA LEU A 61 0.02 -11.01 -4.95
C LEU A 61 -1.06 -11.12 -6.04
N PRO A 62 -2.29 -10.65 -5.79
CA PRO A 62 -3.27 -10.46 -6.86
C PRO A 62 -2.88 -9.29 -7.75
N THR A 63 -3.17 -9.45 -9.04
CA THR A 63 -2.91 -8.44 -10.08
C THR A 63 -4.22 -7.88 -10.61
N ALA A 64 -4.15 -6.73 -11.29
CA ALA A 64 -5.31 -6.13 -11.95
C ALA A 64 -5.88 -7.03 -13.07
N SER A 65 -5.11 -8.01 -13.54
CA SER A 65 -5.58 -9.06 -14.47
C SER A 65 -6.50 -10.11 -13.83
N GLY A 66 -6.69 -10.07 -12.50
CA GLY A 66 -7.47 -11.04 -11.75
C GLY A 66 -6.71 -12.33 -11.40
N ARG A 67 -5.41 -12.40 -11.68
CA ARG A 67 -4.56 -13.56 -11.39
C ARG A 67 -3.67 -13.29 -10.18
N LEU A 68 -3.32 -14.34 -9.46
CA LEU A 68 -2.22 -14.33 -8.49
C LEU A 68 -0.90 -14.55 -9.24
N GLU A 69 0.07 -13.67 -9.00
CA GLU A 69 1.43 -13.77 -9.55
C GLU A 69 2.44 -13.90 -8.41
N HIS A 70 3.55 -14.61 -8.68
CA HIS A 70 4.60 -14.81 -7.70
C HIS A 70 5.70 -13.77 -7.87
N PHE A 71 6.21 -13.30 -6.74
CA PHE A 71 7.31 -12.35 -6.70
C PHE A 71 8.40 -12.88 -5.80
N GLN A 72 9.63 -12.77 -6.27
CA GLN A 72 10.80 -12.90 -5.41
C GLN A 72 11.11 -11.52 -4.83
N VAL A 73 11.19 -11.42 -3.49
CA VAL A 73 11.24 -10.16 -2.76
C VAL A 73 12.40 -10.08 -1.77
N TRP A 74 12.84 -8.84 -1.52
CA TRP A 74 13.91 -8.49 -0.59
C TRP A 74 13.48 -7.29 0.25
N GLU A 75 13.97 -7.22 1.48
CA GLU A 75 13.75 -6.06 2.35
C GLU A 75 14.55 -4.84 1.84
N SER A 76 13.88 -3.71 1.77
CA SER A 76 14.43 -2.42 1.34
C SER A 76 14.03 -1.28 2.29
N SER A 77 13.86 -1.59 3.58
CA SER A 77 13.60 -0.59 4.62
C SER A 77 14.77 0.40 4.71
N ASN A 78 14.47 1.69 4.74
CA ASN A 78 15.46 2.78 4.79
C ASN A 78 15.61 3.40 6.18
N MET A 79 15.08 2.75 7.21
CA MET A 79 15.16 3.22 8.59
C MET A 79 16.53 2.93 9.20
N ALA A 80 17.05 3.87 10.00
CA ALA A 80 18.22 3.60 10.84
C ALA A 80 17.89 2.47 11.84
N PRO A 81 18.87 1.64 12.29
CA PRO A 81 18.60 0.49 13.14
C PRO A 81 17.82 0.82 14.43
N GLN A 82 18.13 1.94 15.08
CA GLN A 82 17.42 2.38 16.28
C GLN A 82 15.96 2.76 15.99
N LEU A 83 15.71 3.36 14.83
CA LEU A 83 14.35 3.73 14.40
C LEU A 83 13.55 2.48 14.02
N GLN A 84 14.18 1.52 13.34
CA GLN A 84 13.56 0.25 13.00
C GLN A 84 13.21 -0.58 14.26
N ALA A 85 14.07 -0.54 15.29
CA ALA A 85 13.78 -1.18 16.57
C ALA A 85 12.57 -0.55 17.28
N LYS A 86 12.35 0.76 17.10
CA LYS A 86 11.17 1.47 17.62
C LYS A 86 9.90 1.20 16.79
N TYR A 87 10.04 0.95 15.49
CA TYR A 87 8.93 0.69 14.57
C TYR A 87 9.12 -0.63 13.80
N PRO A 88 9.11 -1.79 14.49
CA PRO A 88 9.47 -3.08 13.89
C PRO A 88 8.46 -3.55 12.83
N ASP A 89 7.21 -3.07 12.92
CA ASP A 89 6.10 -3.43 12.03
C ASP A 89 6.04 -2.60 10.76
N ILE A 90 6.86 -1.53 10.64
CA ILE A 90 6.94 -0.70 9.44
C ILE A 90 8.12 -1.16 8.61
N ARG A 91 7.84 -1.87 7.51
CA ARG A 91 8.86 -2.41 6.62
C ARG A 91 8.49 -2.21 5.17
N SER A 92 9.52 -2.04 4.35
CA SER A 92 9.40 -1.85 2.91
C SER A 92 10.19 -2.93 2.18
N TYR A 93 9.67 -3.36 1.04
CA TYR A 93 10.23 -4.44 0.25
C TYR A 93 10.17 -4.10 -1.23
N VAL A 94 11.08 -4.71 -1.99
CA VAL A 94 11.06 -4.72 -3.44
C VAL A 94 11.11 -6.14 -3.96
N GLY A 95 10.66 -6.35 -5.18
CA GLY A 95 10.77 -7.65 -5.82
C GLY A 95 10.63 -7.62 -7.32
N THR A 96 10.80 -8.81 -7.90
CA THR A 96 10.66 -9.05 -9.33
C THR A 96 9.72 -10.24 -9.54
N GLY A 97 8.89 -10.17 -10.57
CA GLY A 97 8.00 -11.25 -10.95
C GLY A 97 8.78 -12.52 -11.30
N VAL A 98 8.27 -13.67 -10.88
CA VAL A 98 8.85 -14.98 -11.20
C VAL A 98 8.43 -15.41 -12.60
N GLU A 99 7.15 -15.24 -12.94
CA GLU A 99 6.61 -15.54 -14.26
C GLU A 99 6.95 -14.45 -15.28
N ASP A 100 6.99 -13.19 -14.85
CA ASP A 100 7.30 -12.01 -15.68
C ASP A 100 8.46 -11.21 -15.06
N PRO A 101 9.69 -11.39 -15.53
CA PRO A 101 10.85 -10.67 -15.03
C PRO A 101 10.82 -9.15 -15.27
N THR A 102 9.91 -8.66 -16.12
CA THR A 102 9.73 -7.21 -16.35
C THR A 102 8.84 -6.55 -15.29
N ALA A 103 8.10 -7.36 -14.51
CA ALA A 103 7.26 -6.88 -13.44
C ALA A 103 8.10 -6.56 -12.20
N TYR A 104 8.14 -5.28 -11.85
CA TYR A 104 8.83 -4.80 -10.68
C TYR A 104 7.85 -4.45 -9.57
N LEU A 105 8.01 -5.07 -8.41
CA LEU A 105 7.16 -4.90 -7.23
C LEU A 105 7.84 -3.98 -6.22
N LYS A 106 7.07 -3.03 -5.67
CA LYS A 106 7.37 -2.31 -4.44
C LYS A 106 6.18 -2.45 -3.50
N PHE A 107 6.43 -2.73 -2.23
CA PHE A 107 5.35 -2.70 -1.25
C PHE A 107 5.85 -2.34 0.14
N SER A 108 4.91 -1.94 0.99
CA SER A 108 5.14 -1.72 2.41
C SER A 108 4.06 -2.39 3.26
N ILE A 109 4.45 -2.77 4.47
CA ILE A 109 3.56 -3.24 5.52
C ILE A 109 3.78 -2.34 6.73
N SER A 110 2.68 -1.95 7.36
CA SER A 110 2.68 -1.14 8.56
C SER A 110 1.44 -1.44 9.40
N PRO A 111 1.32 -0.87 10.62
CA PRO A 111 0.07 -0.93 11.37
C PRO A 111 -1.13 -0.30 10.64
N VAL A 112 -0.88 0.57 9.65
CA VAL A 112 -1.95 1.16 8.83
C VAL A 112 -2.36 0.30 7.64
N GLY A 113 -1.70 -0.84 7.43
CA GLY A 113 -2.06 -1.82 6.41
C GLY A 113 -0.93 -2.08 5.41
N PHE A 114 -1.30 -2.82 4.37
CA PHE A 114 -0.47 -3.16 3.22
C PHE A 114 -0.68 -2.16 2.07
N SER A 115 0.39 -1.82 1.35
CA SER A 115 0.28 -1.09 0.09
C SER A 115 1.33 -1.59 -0.89
N SER A 116 0.94 -1.83 -2.14
CA SER A 116 1.87 -2.21 -3.19
C SER A 116 1.66 -1.46 -4.49
N MET A 117 2.73 -1.44 -5.27
CA MET A 117 2.77 -1.00 -6.65
C MET A 117 3.56 -2.03 -7.47
N ILE A 118 2.96 -2.55 -8.52
CA ILE A 118 3.62 -3.38 -9.53
C ILE A 118 3.75 -2.53 -10.79
N THR A 119 4.94 -2.46 -11.38
CA THR A 119 5.18 -1.73 -12.63
C THR A 119 5.69 -2.68 -13.69
N ARG A 120 5.01 -2.71 -14.85
CA ARG A 120 5.44 -3.44 -16.04
C ARG A 120 4.98 -2.69 -17.29
N SER A 121 5.80 -2.65 -18.32
CA SER A 121 5.44 -2.08 -19.65
C SER A 121 4.78 -0.69 -19.61
N GLY A 122 5.20 0.18 -18.68
CA GLY A 122 4.66 1.55 -18.53
C GLY A 122 3.29 1.65 -17.83
N ILE A 123 2.70 0.53 -17.42
CA ILE A 123 1.47 0.47 -16.63
C ILE A 123 1.83 0.15 -15.18
N SER A 124 1.10 0.76 -14.24
CA SER A 124 1.23 0.45 -12.82
C SER A 124 -0.05 -0.14 -12.27
N GLU A 125 0.09 -1.17 -11.45
CA GLU A 125 -0.98 -1.82 -10.72
C GLU A 125 -0.78 -1.58 -9.23
N PHE A 126 -1.87 -1.41 -8.50
CA PHE A 126 -1.86 -1.03 -7.10
C PHE A 126 -2.72 -1.97 -6.28
N ILE A 127 -2.28 -2.21 -5.05
CA ILE A 127 -3.11 -2.81 -4.01
C ILE A 127 -3.08 -1.86 -2.83
N GLU A 128 -4.24 -1.36 -2.45
CA GLU A 128 -4.37 -0.38 -1.37
C GLU A 128 -5.61 -0.64 -0.51
N PRO A 129 -5.62 -0.23 0.78
CA PRO A 129 -6.80 -0.39 1.61
C PRO A 129 -7.93 0.49 1.07
N TYR A 130 -9.06 -0.14 0.78
CA TYR A 130 -10.24 0.44 0.14
C TYR A 130 -11.27 0.96 1.15
N THR A 131 -11.43 0.25 2.28
CA THR A 131 -12.37 0.60 3.34
C THR A 131 -11.73 1.48 4.42
N GLU A 132 -12.55 2.26 5.13
CA GLU A 132 -12.08 3.15 6.21
C GLU A 132 -11.37 2.38 7.34
N ASP A 133 -11.89 1.19 7.66
CA ASP A 133 -11.31 0.25 8.65
C ASP A 133 -10.05 -0.47 8.14
N ARG A 134 -9.70 -0.28 6.86
CA ARG A 134 -8.50 -0.83 6.19
C ARG A 134 -8.45 -2.37 6.16
N THR A 135 -9.60 -3.04 6.29
CA THR A 135 -9.69 -4.51 6.27
C THR A 135 -9.84 -5.08 4.86
N VAL A 136 -10.36 -4.30 3.92
CA VAL A 136 -10.53 -4.68 2.51
C VAL A 136 -9.57 -3.89 1.64
N TYR A 137 -8.93 -4.58 0.71
CA TYR A 137 -7.97 -4.04 -0.24
C TYR A 137 -8.55 -4.09 -1.66
N ALA A 138 -8.39 -3.01 -2.41
CA ALA A 138 -8.74 -2.95 -3.82
C ALA A 138 -7.50 -3.17 -4.68
N VAL A 139 -7.67 -3.94 -5.76
CA VAL A 139 -6.66 -4.15 -6.80
C VAL A 139 -7.09 -3.40 -8.05
N PHE A 140 -6.26 -2.52 -8.57
CA PHE A 140 -6.60 -1.64 -9.69
C PHE A 140 -5.34 -1.20 -10.45
N ASP A 141 -5.50 -0.72 -11.67
CA ASP A 141 -4.40 -0.17 -12.46
C ASP A 141 -4.37 1.37 -12.43
N SER A 142 -3.32 1.96 -13.00
CA SER A 142 -3.17 3.41 -13.11
C SER A 142 -4.26 4.11 -13.93
N ASN A 143 -5.04 3.39 -14.73
CA ASN A 143 -6.12 3.96 -15.53
C ASN A 143 -7.34 4.28 -14.67
N ALA A 144 -7.59 3.50 -13.63
CA ALA A 144 -8.68 3.71 -12.67
C ALA A 144 -8.67 5.10 -12.01
N ARG A 145 -7.49 5.73 -11.88
CA ARG A 145 -7.34 7.05 -11.28
C ARG A 145 -7.47 8.21 -12.27
N ARG A 146 -7.48 7.95 -13.58
CA ARG A 146 -7.56 9.03 -14.59
C ARG A 146 -8.90 9.78 -14.55
N GLY A 147 -9.95 9.14 -14.05
CA GLY A 147 -11.29 9.74 -13.88
C GLY A 147 -11.51 10.45 -12.55
N GLN A 148 -10.52 10.47 -11.64
CA GLN A 148 -10.66 11.19 -10.37
C GLN A 148 -10.34 12.68 -10.57
N ASP A 149 -11.21 13.54 -10.04
CA ASP A 149 -10.99 14.99 -10.03
C ASP A 149 -9.66 15.28 -9.33
N LYS A 150 -8.74 15.96 -10.03
CA LYS A 150 -7.45 16.36 -9.45
C LYS A 150 -7.73 17.35 -8.33
N VAL A 151 -7.68 16.89 -7.08
CA VAL A 151 -7.66 17.80 -5.93
C VAL A 151 -6.45 18.73 -6.08
N PRO A 152 -6.63 20.06 -6.15
CA PRO A 152 -5.51 20.98 -6.18
C PRO A 152 -4.65 20.74 -4.94
N PHE A 153 -3.35 20.58 -5.13
CA PHE A 153 -2.41 20.50 -4.02
C PHE A 153 -2.43 21.86 -3.30
N GLU A 154 -3.16 21.94 -2.19
CA GLU A 154 -3.27 23.15 -1.39
C GLU A 154 -1.94 23.37 -0.66
N LYS A 155 -1.19 24.38 -1.11
CA LYS A 155 0.06 24.78 -0.46
C LYS A 155 -0.30 25.43 0.88
N SER A 156 -0.28 24.67 1.96
CA SER A 156 -0.33 25.25 3.30
C SER A 156 0.98 26.01 3.54
N ASN A 157 0.98 27.33 3.37
CA ASN A 157 2.08 28.18 3.79
C ASN A 157 2.15 28.13 5.32
N LEU A 158 3.08 27.35 5.88
CA LEU A 158 3.55 27.58 7.24
C LEU A 158 4.37 28.88 7.21
N ASN A 159 3.74 30.02 7.49
CA ASN A 159 4.34 31.23 8.09
C ASN A 159 3.42 32.45 7.95
N GLU A 160 2.19 32.37 8.48
CA GLU A 160 1.40 33.58 8.71
C GLU A 160 0.99 33.62 10.20
N PRO A 161 1.47 34.62 10.98
CA PRO A 161 1.01 34.80 12.35
C PRO A 161 -0.49 35.04 12.33
N GLN A 162 -1.23 34.22 13.09
CA GLN A 162 -2.66 34.35 13.26
C GLN A 162 -2.97 35.68 13.99
N GLU A 163 -3.28 36.74 13.24
CA GLU A 163 -3.79 37.97 13.82
C GLU A 163 -5.23 37.72 14.30
N LYS A 164 -5.39 37.64 15.63
CA LYS A 164 -6.71 37.51 16.26
C LYS A 164 -7.54 38.77 15.97
N PRO A 165 -8.80 38.65 15.55
CA PRO A 165 -9.64 39.82 15.34
C PRO A 165 -9.92 40.52 16.68
N VAL A 166 -9.42 41.75 16.82
CA VAL A 166 -9.76 42.67 17.92
C VAL A 166 -11.24 43.03 17.81
N LYS A 167 -12.04 42.60 18.79
CA LYS A 167 -13.45 42.99 18.93
C LYS A 167 -13.55 44.51 19.10
N LYS A 168 -13.95 45.23 18.04
CA LYS A 168 -14.37 46.63 18.15
C LYS A 168 -15.69 46.68 18.94
N LYS A 169 -15.61 47.06 20.22
CA LYS A 169 -16.77 47.41 21.05
C LYS A 169 -17.56 48.51 20.34
N ARG A 170 -18.82 48.22 19.99
CA ARG A 170 -19.80 49.22 19.58
C ARG A 170 -19.93 50.24 20.70
N ARG A 171 -19.63 51.51 20.44
CA ARG A 171 -19.97 52.62 21.33
C ARG A 171 -21.15 53.34 20.68
N CYS A 172 -22.34 53.17 21.25
CA CYS A 172 -23.51 53.99 20.94
C CYS A 172 -23.23 55.43 21.36
N ARG A 173 -23.59 56.39 20.50
CA ARG A 173 -24.00 57.73 20.89
C ARG A 173 -24.94 58.29 19.84
#